data_AF-A0AA39MEC9-F1
#
_entry.id   AF-A0AA39MEC9-F1
#
_cell.length_a   1.000
_cell.length_b   1.000
_cell.length_c   1.000
_cell.angle_alpha   90.00
_cell.angle_beta   90.00
_cell.angle_gamma   90.00
#
_symmetry.space_group_name_H-M   'P 1'
#
loop_
_entity.id
_entity.type
_entity.pdbx_description
1 polymer ?
#
loop_
_entity_poly.entity_id
_entity_poly.type
_entity_poly.pdbx_seq_one_letter_code
_entity_poly.pdbx_strand_id
1 'polypeptide(L)'
;WNSWPSDLFAKDVSLEDFKQTKKLQVNWATRSNGGDPDGSETASTICDGKISNRRCLGGLRCENPDCKVVCHPGTSPGVRDEQLEQPCRCGFELKYFDCPSRSYLIQWSGGYRYINGQPHNYSSLMLEPKRLDGYSKGAADISEAIRHPDHVKYERRLVRSRTMAESGHWFLSQFSEWQRKHPGIVRIYQNTGEVTVISIQTTWMRDMLVPDIQAQSSQLDDALNGLLSDTAHGYWSVSHYLLIVTSVFS
;
A
#
# COMPACT_ATOMS: atom_id res chain seq x y z
N TRP A 1 2.26 -0.42 -15.78
CA TRP A 1 1.01 -1.07 -15.33
C TRP A 1 0.34 -0.12 -14.37
N ASN A 2 -0.91 0.29 -14.61
CA ASN A 2 -1.57 1.37 -13.85
C ASN A 2 -2.38 0.88 -12.63
N SER A 3 -2.40 -0.42 -12.35
CA SER A 3 -3.11 -1.08 -11.24
C SER A 3 -4.64 -0.90 -11.18
N TRP A 4 -5.21 -0.05 -12.02
CA TRP A 4 -6.65 0.16 -12.21
C TRP A 4 -7.04 -0.15 -13.66
N PRO A 5 -6.89 -1.40 -14.12
CA PRO A 5 -7.32 -1.76 -15.45
C PRO A 5 -8.84 -1.56 -15.56
N SER A 6 -9.25 -0.72 -16.49
CA SER A 6 -10.62 -0.60 -16.96
C SER A 6 -10.58 -0.73 -18.48
N ASP A 7 -11.73 -1.00 -19.07
CA ASP A 7 -11.91 -1.22 -20.51
C ASP A 7 -11.40 -2.58 -21.02
N LEU A 8 -11.87 -2.95 -22.21
CA LEU A 8 -11.54 -4.20 -22.86
C LEU A 8 -10.15 -4.10 -23.49
N PHE A 9 -9.19 -4.85 -22.95
CA PHE A 9 -7.86 -4.94 -23.55
C PHE A 9 -7.19 -6.27 -23.24
N ALA A 10 -6.23 -6.63 -24.09
CA ALA A 10 -5.28 -7.70 -23.82
C ALA A 10 -3.86 -7.15 -23.92
N LYS A 11 -2.97 -7.62 -23.06
CA LYS A 11 -1.57 -7.20 -23.02
C LYS A 11 -0.65 -8.38 -22.75
N ASP A 12 0.31 -8.58 -23.64
CA ASP A 12 1.45 -9.47 -23.41
C ASP A 12 2.48 -8.81 -22.51
N VAL A 13 3.04 -9.60 -21.60
CA VAL A 13 3.94 -9.16 -20.55
C VAL A 13 5.05 -10.19 -20.43
N SER A 14 6.30 -9.72 -20.49
CA SER A 14 7.46 -10.57 -20.26
C SER A 14 7.54 -11.02 -18.79
N LEU A 15 8.32 -12.07 -18.49
CA LEU A 15 8.55 -12.48 -17.10
C LEU A 15 9.18 -11.36 -16.25
N GLU A 16 10.03 -10.54 -16.86
CA GLU A 16 10.70 -9.43 -16.19
C GLU A 16 9.69 -8.31 -15.87
N ASP A 17 8.91 -7.88 -16.85
CA ASP A 17 7.84 -6.89 -16.64
C ASP A 17 6.81 -7.39 -15.62
N PHE A 18 6.49 -8.68 -15.64
CA PHE A 18 5.57 -9.29 -14.69
C PHE A 18 6.09 -9.16 -13.25
N LYS A 19 7.38 -9.39 -13.02
CA LYS A 19 8.01 -9.20 -11.70
C LYS A 19 8.04 -7.72 -11.30
N GLN A 20 8.45 -6.84 -12.21
CA GLN A 20 8.54 -5.40 -11.95
C GLN A 20 7.18 -4.77 -11.64
N THR A 21 6.11 -5.27 -12.25
CA THR A 21 4.73 -4.81 -12.02
C THR A 21 4.03 -5.50 -10.85
N LYS A 22 4.79 -6.13 -9.95
CA LYS A 22 4.27 -6.87 -8.79
C LYS A 22 3.22 -7.91 -9.18
N LYS A 23 3.50 -8.68 -10.24
CA LYS A 23 2.61 -9.73 -10.78
C LYS A 23 1.27 -9.18 -11.28
N LEU A 24 1.30 -8.00 -11.91
CA LEU A 24 0.12 -7.30 -12.42
C LEU A 24 -0.96 -7.16 -11.34
N GLN A 25 -0.56 -6.59 -10.20
CA GLN A 25 -1.46 -6.37 -9.07
C GLN A 25 -2.58 -5.40 -9.44
N VAL A 26 -3.83 -5.78 -9.20
CA VAL A 26 -4.99 -4.91 -9.42
C VAL A 26 -5.48 -4.34 -8.10
N ASN A 27 -5.88 -3.08 -8.10
CA ASN A 27 -6.42 -2.39 -6.94
C ASN A 27 -7.95 -2.56 -6.82
N TRP A 28 -8.62 -3.09 -7.85
CA TRP A 28 -10.00 -3.53 -7.74
C TRP A 28 -10.13 -4.63 -6.68
N ALA A 29 -11.17 -4.55 -5.85
CA ALA A 29 -11.55 -5.66 -4.98
C ALA A 29 -11.91 -6.84 -5.87
N THR A 30 -11.05 -7.85 -5.88
CA THR A 30 -11.21 -9.03 -6.73
C THR A 30 -11.08 -10.29 -5.89
N ARG A 31 -11.77 -11.34 -6.34
CA ARG A 31 -11.58 -12.69 -5.86
C ARG A 31 -10.88 -13.47 -6.96
N SER A 32 -9.72 -14.03 -6.62
CA SER A 32 -9.08 -15.06 -7.45
C SER A 32 -9.96 -16.31 -7.41
N ASN A 33 -10.44 -16.73 -8.56
CA ASN A 33 -11.00 -18.08 -8.67
C ASN A 33 -9.86 -19.03 -9.01
N GLY A 34 -10.05 -20.33 -8.73
CA GLY A 34 -9.13 -21.36 -9.17
C GLY A 34 -8.83 -21.23 -10.67
N GLY A 35 -7.62 -21.62 -11.05
CA GLY A 35 -7.26 -21.69 -12.46
C GLY A 35 -8.09 -22.74 -13.19
N ASP A 36 -8.16 -22.63 -14.51
CA ASP A 36 -8.69 -23.69 -15.35
C ASP A 36 -7.92 -24.98 -15.00
N PRO A 37 -8.58 -26.12 -14.69
CA PRO A 37 -7.88 -27.38 -14.47
C PRO A 37 -6.94 -27.71 -15.62
N ASP A 38 -7.34 -27.35 -16.84
CA ASP A 38 -6.60 -27.61 -18.06
C ASP A 38 -5.56 -26.52 -18.34
N GLY A 39 -4.48 -26.89 -19.03
CA GLY A 39 -3.37 -26.01 -19.40
C GLY A 39 -2.15 -26.07 -18.48
N SER A 40 -1.01 -25.61 -19.01
CA SER A 40 0.31 -25.71 -18.38
C SER A 40 1.09 -24.40 -18.44
N GLU A 41 1.78 -24.07 -17.36
CA GLU A 41 2.73 -22.94 -17.32
C GLU A 41 3.93 -23.15 -18.26
N THR A 42 4.23 -24.40 -18.63
CA THR A 42 5.33 -24.79 -19.53
C THR A 42 4.89 -24.98 -20.98
N ALA A 43 3.63 -24.69 -21.32
CA ALA A 43 3.13 -24.81 -22.68
C ALA A 43 3.96 -23.97 -23.67
N SER A 44 4.23 -24.52 -24.85
CA SER A 44 4.95 -23.81 -25.93
C SER A 44 4.10 -22.70 -26.55
N THR A 45 2.78 -22.85 -26.50
CA THR A 45 1.82 -21.88 -27.05
C THR A 45 0.97 -21.26 -25.93
N ILE A 46 0.42 -20.08 -26.22
CA ILE A 46 -0.50 -19.41 -25.31
C ILE A 46 -1.84 -20.16 -25.16
N CYS A 47 -2.27 -20.90 -26.20
CA CYS A 47 -3.54 -21.62 -26.22
C CYS A 47 -3.59 -22.74 -25.18
N ASP A 48 -2.44 -23.37 -24.92
CA ASP A 48 -2.31 -24.44 -23.92
C ASP A 48 -1.79 -23.91 -22.58
N GLY A 49 -1.69 -22.59 -22.42
CA GLY A 49 -1.18 -21.92 -21.23
C GLY A 49 -2.09 -22.11 -20.01
N LYS A 50 -1.51 -22.02 -18.81
CA LYS A 50 -2.27 -22.05 -17.56
C LYS A 50 -3.08 -20.77 -17.40
N ILE A 51 -4.40 -20.91 -17.28
CA ILE A 51 -5.30 -19.76 -17.12
C ILE A 51 -5.68 -19.60 -15.65
N SER A 52 -5.53 -18.39 -15.12
CA SER A 52 -6.14 -17.96 -13.86
C SER A 52 -7.07 -16.79 -14.10
N ASN A 53 -8.12 -16.65 -13.29
CA ASN A 53 -9.04 -15.54 -13.42
C ASN A 53 -9.32 -14.85 -12.07
N ARG A 54 -9.59 -13.56 -12.15
CA ARG A 54 -9.99 -12.71 -11.04
C ARG A 54 -11.34 -12.10 -11.38
N ARG A 55 -12.34 -12.34 -10.54
CA ARG A 55 -13.66 -11.71 -10.65
C ARG A 55 -13.69 -10.47 -9.77
N CYS A 56 -14.17 -9.35 -10.30
CA CYS A 56 -14.46 -8.17 -9.50
C CYS A 56 -15.57 -8.47 -8.49
N LEU A 57 -15.36 -8.10 -7.23
CA LEU A 57 -16.32 -8.27 -6.16
C LEU A 57 -17.40 -7.19 -6.15
N GLY A 58 -17.37 -6.21 -7.06
CA GLY A 58 -18.30 -5.09 -7.05
C GLY A 58 -17.87 -3.97 -6.10
N GLY A 59 -18.85 -3.20 -5.65
CA GLY A 59 -18.65 -2.08 -4.74
C GLY A 59 -19.82 -1.90 -3.78
N LEU A 60 -19.58 -1.11 -2.74
CA LEU A 60 -20.62 -0.61 -1.85
C LEU A 60 -20.78 0.89 -2.13
N ARG A 61 -22.00 1.37 -2.33
CA ARG A 61 -22.30 2.79 -2.57
C ARG A 61 -23.26 3.31 -1.49
N CYS A 62 -23.04 4.54 -1.05
CA CYS A 62 -24.02 5.23 -0.22
C CYS A 62 -25.33 5.46 -0.97
N GLU A 63 -26.47 5.29 -0.30
CA GLU A 63 -27.78 5.59 -0.88
C GLU A 63 -28.07 7.09 -1.02
N ASN A 64 -27.38 7.93 -0.24
CA ASN A 64 -27.52 9.37 -0.36
C ASN A 64 -26.99 9.84 -1.74
N PRO A 65 -27.82 10.44 -2.60
CA PRO A 65 -27.42 10.86 -3.95
C PRO A 65 -26.31 11.94 -3.94
N ASP A 66 -26.20 12.71 -2.86
CA ASP A 66 -25.16 13.73 -2.69
C ASP A 66 -23.85 13.14 -2.13
N CYS A 67 -23.89 11.90 -1.61
CA CYS A 67 -22.75 11.22 -1.03
C CYS A 67 -22.04 10.35 -2.07
N LYS A 68 -20.88 10.81 -2.54
CA LYS A 68 -20.05 10.09 -3.53
C LYS A 68 -19.19 8.96 -2.94
N VAL A 69 -19.49 8.50 -1.73
CA VAL A 69 -18.73 7.43 -1.09
C VAL A 69 -18.97 6.11 -1.80
N VAL A 70 -17.88 5.49 -2.23
CA VAL A 70 -17.82 4.11 -2.72
C VAL A 70 -16.80 3.38 -1.85
N CYS A 71 -17.13 2.18 -1.35
CA CYS A 71 -16.29 1.35 -0.50
C CYS A 71 -15.97 0.01 -1.18
N HIS A 72 -14.80 -0.57 -0.87
CA HIS A 72 -14.50 -1.95 -1.25
C HIS A 72 -15.40 -2.90 -0.44
N PRO A 73 -16.03 -3.89 -1.10
CA PRO A 73 -16.76 -4.92 -0.39
C PRO A 73 -15.78 -5.86 0.31
N GLY A 74 -16.22 -6.42 1.43
CA GLY A 74 -15.55 -7.54 2.10
C GLY A 74 -15.30 -8.69 1.12
N THR A 75 -14.15 -9.35 1.28
CA THR A 75 -13.73 -10.43 0.36
C THR A 75 -14.55 -11.71 0.50
N SER A 76 -15.32 -11.85 1.58
CA SER A 76 -16.28 -12.94 1.80
C SER A 76 -17.70 -12.39 1.98
N PRO A 77 -18.74 -13.20 1.69
CA PRO A 77 -20.13 -12.78 1.89
C PRO A 77 -20.41 -12.28 3.31
N GLY A 78 -20.05 -13.05 4.35
CA GLY A 78 -20.31 -12.64 5.73
C GLY A 78 -19.67 -11.31 6.13
N VAL A 79 -18.41 -11.06 5.72
CA VAL A 79 -17.74 -9.78 6.00
C VAL A 79 -18.40 -8.62 5.25
N ARG A 80 -18.88 -8.87 4.03
CA ARG A 80 -19.62 -7.86 3.27
C ARG A 80 -20.99 -7.57 3.90
N ASP A 81 -21.66 -8.59 4.41
CA ASP A 81 -22.97 -8.44 5.05
C ASP A 81 -22.82 -7.63 6.36
N GLU A 82 -21.80 -7.93 7.18
CA GLU A 82 -21.42 -7.10 8.33
C GLU A 82 -21.10 -5.64 7.95
N GLN A 83 -20.46 -5.40 6.79
CA GLN A 83 -20.19 -4.05 6.29
C GLN A 83 -21.46 -3.30 5.86
N LEU A 84 -22.46 -4.01 5.32
CA LEU A 84 -23.73 -3.41 4.89
C LEU A 84 -24.60 -2.99 6.08
N GLU A 85 -24.42 -3.62 7.24
CA GLU A 85 -25.06 -3.22 8.50
C GLU A 85 -24.49 -1.91 9.07
N GLN A 86 -23.30 -1.49 8.62
CA GLN A 86 -22.69 -0.24 9.05
C GLN A 86 -23.18 0.93 8.19
N PRO A 87 -23.58 2.06 8.80
CA PRO A 87 -23.94 3.23 8.03
C PRO A 87 -22.72 3.83 7.32
N CYS A 88 -22.97 4.49 6.20
CA CYS A 88 -22.02 5.39 5.58
C CYS A 88 -21.65 6.50 6.57
N ARG A 89 -20.50 7.16 6.34
CA ARG A 89 -20.05 8.32 7.13
C ARG A 89 -21.05 9.48 7.19
N CYS A 90 -21.94 9.57 6.21
CA CYS A 90 -23.02 10.57 6.18
C CYS A 90 -24.30 10.14 6.90
N GLY A 91 -24.30 8.97 7.55
CA GLY A 91 -25.44 8.41 8.29
C GLY A 91 -26.41 7.57 7.46
N PHE A 92 -26.30 7.59 6.13
CA PHE A 92 -27.16 6.79 5.23
C PHE A 92 -26.66 5.35 5.07
N GLU A 93 -27.55 4.47 4.62
CA GLU A 93 -27.24 3.07 4.35
C GLU A 93 -26.25 2.90 3.16
N LEU A 94 -25.51 1.80 3.21
CA LEU A 94 -24.67 1.33 2.10
C LEU A 94 -25.43 0.25 1.33
N LYS A 95 -25.39 0.33 0.00
CA LYS A 95 -25.90 -0.72 -0.89
C LYS A 95 -24.78 -1.38 -1.68
N TYR A 96 -24.82 -2.70 -1.71
CA TYR A 96 -23.95 -3.50 -2.57
C TYR A 96 -24.46 -3.50 -4.01
N PHE A 97 -23.54 -3.43 -4.95
CA PHE A 97 -23.81 -3.65 -6.36
C PHE A 97 -22.77 -4.59 -6.97
N ASP A 98 -23.21 -5.52 -7.81
CA ASP A 98 -22.35 -6.48 -8.49
C ASP A 98 -21.60 -5.82 -9.66
N CYS A 99 -20.40 -6.31 -9.93
CA CYS A 99 -19.63 -5.90 -11.10
C CYS A 99 -19.38 -7.10 -12.03
N PRO A 100 -19.73 -7.01 -13.32
CA PRO A 100 -19.53 -8.11 -14.25
C PRO A 100 -18.07 -8.28 -14.68
N SER A 101 -17.17 -7.36 -14.30
CA SER A 101 -15.76 -7.37 -14.70
C SER A 101 -15.05 -8.64 -14.23
N ARG A 102 -14.34 -9.26 -15.18
CA ARG A 102 -13.47 -10.41 -14.97
C ARG A 102 -12.18 -10.17 -15.72
N SER A 103 -11.05 -10.45 -15.08
CA SER A 103 -9.76 -10.45 -15.75
C SER A 103 -9.15 -11.84 -15.76
N TYR A 104 -8.37 -12.12 -16.79
CA TYR A 104 -7.69 -13.40 -16.99
C TYR A 104 -6.20 -13.16 -17.09
N LEU A 105 -5.43 -14.10 -16.54
CA LEU A 105 -3.99 -14.15 -16.69
C LEU A 105 -3.64 -15.53 -17.24
N ILE A 106 -3.10 -15.56 -18.44
CA ILE A 106 -2.60 -16.76 -19.10
C ILE A 106 -1.08 -16.79 -18.93
N GLN A 107 -0.54 -17.91 -18.46
CA GLN A 107 0.89 -18.15 -18.31
C GLN A 107 1.33 -19.31 -19.20
N TRP A 108 2.37 -19.11 -20.00
CA TRP A 108 2.99 -20.15 -20.82
C TRP A 108 4.51 -19.93 -20.87
N SER A 109 5.25 -20.82 -21.56
CA SER A 109 6.72 -20.74 -21.63
C SER A 109 7.25 -19.43 -22.21
N GLY A 110 6.46 -18.73 -23.05
CA GLY A 110 6.82 -17.46 -23.66
C GLY A 110 6.44 -16.22 -22.84
N GLY A 111 5.80 -16.37 -21.68
CA GLY A 111 5.49 -15.26 -20.78
C GLY A 111 4.04 -15.25 -20.28
N TYR A 112 3.47 -14.04 -20.19
CA TYR A 112 2.16 -13.81 -19.62
C TYR A 112 1.29 -12.98 -20.56
N ARG A 113 -0.02 -13.27 -20.57
CA ARG A 113 -1.04 -12.42 -21.22
C ARG A 113 -2.10 -12.07 -20.20
N TYR A 114 -2.24 -10.78 -19.97
CA TYR A 114 -3.35 -10.22 -19.20
C TYR A 114 -4.49 -9.89 -20.14
N ILE A 115 -5.70 -10.32 -19.81
CA ILE A 115 -6.92 -9.97 -20.54
C ILE A 115 -7.85 -9.31 -19.53
N ASN A 116 -8.15 -8.03 -19.74
CA ASN A 116 -9.21 -7.35 -19.01
C ASN A 116 -10.53 -7.56 -19.75
N GLY A 117 -11.51 -8.09 -19.03
CA GLY A 117 -12.85 -8.30 -19.56
C GLY A 117 -13.67 -7.01 -19.52
N GLN A 118 -14.95 -7.16 -19.24
CA GLN A 118 -15.91 -6.05 -19.28
C GLN A 118 -15.47 -4.86 -18.42
N PRO A 119 -15.70 -3.61 -18.87
CA PRO A 119 -15.41 -2.43 -18.08
C PRO A 119 -16.09 -2.47 -16.71
N HIS A 120 -15.46 -1.86 -15.71
CA HIS A 120 -16.08 -1.72 -14.41
C HIS A 120 -17.29 -0.76 -14.51
N ASN A 121 -18.43 -1.18 -14.00
CA ASN A 121 -19.68 -0.41 -13.98
C ASN A 121 -19.74 0.62 -12.84
N TYR A 122 -18.60 0.92 -12.21
CA TYR A 122 -18.50 1.84 -11.10
C TYR A 122 -17.14 2.55 -11.11
N SER A 123 -17.15 3.77 -10.60
CA SER A 123 -15.93 4.54 -10.42
C SER A 123 -14.97 3.77 -9.52
N SER A 124 -13.69 3.77 -9.88
CA SER A 124 -12.63 3.34 -8.97
C SER A 124 -12.79 4.07 -7.65
N LEU A 125 -12.45 3.41 -6.56
CA LEU A 125 -12.31 4.05 -5.25
C LEU A 125 -11.21 5.12 -5.34
N MET A 126 -11.57 6.32 -5.78
CA MET A 126 -10.73 7.49 -5.59
C MET A 126 -10.87 7.90 -4.13
N LEU A 127 -10.10 7.25 -3.27
CA LEU A 127 -9.85 7.69 -1.90
C LEU A 127 -8.89 8.88 -1.93
N GLU A 128 -9.27 9.95 -2.63
CA GLU A 128 -8.58 11.23 -2.50
C GLU A 128 -9.14 11.99 -1.28
N PRO A 129 -8.28 12.50 -0.36
CA PRO A 129 -8.73 13.31 0.75
C PRO A 129 -9.38 14.59 0.22
N LYS A 130 -10.58 14.91 0.72
CA LYS A 130 -11.26 16.18 0.42
C LYS A 130 -10.52 17.32 1.13
N ARG A 131 -10.01 18.31 0.39
CA ARG A 131 -9.56 19.62 0.92
C ARG A 131 -10.61 20.70 0.65
N LEU A 132 -10.45 21.86 1.31
CA LEU A 132 -11.38 23.00 1.29
C LEU A 132 -11.54 23.67 -0.09
N ASP A 133 -10.60 23.45 -0.99
CA ASP A 133 -10.44 24.06 -2.31
C ASP A 133 -10.61 23.08 -3.48
N GLY A 134 -11.09 21.87 -3.21
CA GLY A 134 -11.36 20.83 -4.20
C GLY A 134 -10.38 19.65 -4.15
N TYR A 135 -10.40 18.82 -5.20
CA TYR A 135 -9.51 17.66 -5.35
C TYR A 135 -8.18 18.13 -5.93
N SER A 136 -7.24 18.50 -5.05
CA SER A 136 -5.85 18.75 -5.44
C SER A 136 -5.05 17.44 -5.48
N LYS A 137 -4.10 17.30 -6.41
CA LYS A 137 -3.07 16.23 -6.43
C LYS A 137 -2.28 16.24 -5.11
N GLY A 138 -2.77 15.53 -4.09
CA GLY A 138 -2.22 15.57 -2.75
C GLY A 138 -1.47 14.29 -2.40
N ALA A 139 -0.16 14.40 -2.15
CA ALA A 139 0.70 13.43 -1.45
C ALA A 139 0.43 11.93 -1.71
N ALA A 140 -0.04 11.58 -2.91
CA ALA A 140 -0.41 10.22 -3.30
C ALA A 140 0.82 9.30 -3.41
N ASP A 141 2.02 9.88 -3.37
CA ASP A 141 3.29 9.13 -3.30
C ASP A 141 3.67 8.73 -1.86
N ILE A 142 2.99 9.22 -0.81
CA ILE A 142 3.15 8.68 0.55
C ILE A 142 2.18 7.50 0.69
N SER A 143 2.48 6.44 -0.06
CA SER A 143 2.02 5.06 0.09
C SER A 143 0.51 4.88 0.34
N GLU A 144 -0.25 4.75 -0.74
CA GLU A 144 -1.64 4.26 -0.76
C GLU A 144 -1.84 2.97 0.09
N ALA A 145 -0.77 2.16 0.18
CA ALA A 145 -0.67 0.96 1.00
C ALA A 145 -0.79 1.18 2.53
N ILE A 146 -0.57 2.39 3.05
CA ILE A 146 -0.69 2.70 4.49
C ILE A 146 -2.11 3.18 4.83
N ARG A 147 -2.91 3.61 3.85
CA ARG A 147 -4.28 4.10 4.07
C ARG A 147 -5.33 3.00 4.22
N HIS A 148 -5.04 1.77 3.79
CA HIS A 148 -5.95 0.64 3.89
C HIS A 148 -5.60 -0.19 5.13
N PRO A 149 -6.39 -0.13 6.22
CA PRO A 149 -6.06 -0.83 7.47
C PRO A 149 -5.81 -2.32 7.26
N ASP A 150 -6.56 -2.96 6.35
CA ASP A 150 -6.35 -4.39 6.06
C ASP A 150 -5.11 -4.66 5.21
N HIS A 151 -4.67 -3.74 4.35
CA HIS A 151 -3.39 -3.85 3.67
C HIS A 151 -2.25 -3.71 4.68
N VAL A 152 -2.34 -2.74 5.61
CA VAL A 152 -1.38 -2.59 6.71
C VAL A 152 -1.35 -3.84 7.59
N LYS A 153 -2.51 -4.43 7.92
CA LYS A 153 -2.59 -5.71 8.64
C LYS A 153 -1.94 -6.85 7.85
N TYR A 154 -2.18 -6.93 6.54
CA TYR A 154 -1.59 -7.94 5.66
C TYR A 154 -0.06 -7.80 5.59
N GLU A 155 0.46 -6.60 5.34
CA GLU A 155 1.90 -6.32 5.32
C GLU A 155 2.53 -6.61 6.68
N ARG A 156 1.89 -6.18 7.79
CA ARG A 156 2.34 -6.54 9.15
C ARG A 156 2.37 -8.05 9.36
N ARG A 157 1.38 -8.80 8.87
CA ARG A 157 1.35 -10.25 8.95
C ARG A 157 2.47 -10.87 8.12
N LEU A 158 2.71 -10.38 6.90
CA LEU A 158 3.76 -10.87 6.02
C LEU A 158 5.14 -10.64 6.64
N VAL A 159 5.41 -9.43 7.14
CA VAL A 159 6.65 -9.11 7.87
C VAL A 159 6.80 -10.00 9.09
N ARG A 160 5.75 -10.15 9.93
CA ARG A 160 5.78 -11.05 11.11
C ARG A 160 6.04 -12.51 10.75
N SER A 161 5.43 -13.02 9.68
CA SER A 161 5.66 -14.40 9.23
C SER A 161 7.09 -14.64 8.74
N ARG A 162 7.76 -13.60 8.22
CA ARG A 162 9.17 -13.67 7.81
C ARG A 162 10.13 -13.47 9.00
N THR A 163 9.81 -12.54 9.90
CA THR A 163 10.65 -12.25 11.09
C THR A 163 10.60 -13.33 12.16
N MET A 164 9.52 -14.12 12.25
CA MET A 164 9.48 -15.26 13.18
C MET A 164 10.47 -16.39 12.82
N ALA A 165 11.10 -16.34 11.65
CA ALA A 165 12.05 -17.36 11.20
C ALA A 165 13.53 -16.98 11.38
N GLU A 166 13.88 -15.70 11.60
CA GLU A 166 15.28 -15.25 11.39
C GLU A 166 15.79 -14.26 12.45
N SER A 167 17.02 -14.51 12.91
CA SER A 167 17.72 -13.84 14.04
C SER A 167 18.01 -12.35 13.83
N GLY A 168 18.46 -11.64 14.88
CA GLY A 168 18.87 -10.22 14.80
C GLY A 168 19.94 -9.91 13.73
N HIS A 169 20.76 -10.91 13.33
CA HIS A 169 21.71 -10.77 12.23
C HIS A 169 21.03 -10.56 10.87
N TRP A 170 19.83 -11.10 10.67
CA TRP A 170 19.07 -10.91 9.44
C TRP A 170 18.65 -9.45 9.27
N PHE A 171 18.17 -8.81 10.35
CA PHE A 171 17.83 -7.38 10.33
C PHE A 171 19.04 -6.54 9.95
N LEU A 172 20.21 -6.79 10.55
CA LEU A 172 21.43 -6.05 10.23
C LEU A 172 21.84 -6.23 8.76
N SER A 173 21.71 -7.44 8.22
CA SER A 173 21.99 -7.72 6.81
C SER A 173 21.02 -6.98 5.87
N GLN A 174 19.72 -7.06 6.14
CA GLN A 174 18.70 -6.36 5.35
C GLN A 174 18.82 -4.84 5.45
N PHE A 175 19.10 -4.33 6.64
CA PHE A 175 19.30 -2.90 6.87
C PHE A 175 20.54 -2.39 6.13
N SER A 176 21.65 -3.13 6.17
CA SER A 176 22.87 -2.81 5.42
C SER A 176 22.63 -2.83 3.90
N GLU A 177 21.89 -3.83 3.39
CA GLU A 177 21.52 -3.87 1.98
C GLU A 177 20.63 -2.68 1.58
N TRP A 178 19.67 -2.33 2.43
CA TRP A 178 18.80 -1.19 2.24
C TRP A 178 19.58 0.13 2.23
N GLN A 179 20.50 0.33 3.19
CA GLN A 179 21.40 1.50 3.22
C GLN A 179 22.20 1.65 1.92
N ARG A 180 22.76 0.56 1.41
CA ARG A 180 23.52 0.56 0.15
C ARG A 180 22.65 0.95 -1.05
N LYS A 181 21.38 0.53 -1.07
CA LYS A 181 20.41 0.90 -2.13
C LYS A 181 19.92 2.35 -2.02
N HIS A 182 20.00 2.95 -0.84
CA HIS A 182 19.48 4.28 -0.54
C HIS A 182 20.57 5.21 0.04
N PRO A 183 21.64 5.49 -0.73
CA PRO A 183 22.74 6.30 -0.24
C PRO A 183 22.25 7.69 0.16
N GLY A 184 22.62 8.14 1.37
CA GLY A 184 22.27 9.46 1.89
C GLY A 184 20.94 9.56 2.65
N ILE A 185 20.20 8.46 2.81
CA ILE A 185 18.97 8.39 3.63
C ILE A 185 19.26 7.93 5.08
N VAL A 186 20.24 7.06 5.30
CA VAL A 186 20.71 6.76 6.67
C VAL A 186 21.96 7.56 6.95
N ARG A 187 21.90 8.40 7.98
CA ARG A 187 22.95 9.37 8.27
C ARG A 187 23.64 9.15 9.61
N ILE A 188 22.95 8.62 10.62
CA ILE A 188 23.55 8.45 11.95
C ILE A 188 23.36 7.00 12.43
N TYR A 189 24.47 6.29 12.54
CA TYR A 189 24.61 5.14 13.43
C TYR A 189 25.55 5.58 14.55
N GLN A 190 25.02 5.76 15.75
CA GLN A 190 25.83 6.05 16.94
C GLN A 190 25.69 4.90 17.91
N ASN A 191 26.82 4.35 18.32
CA ASN A 191 26.89 3.33 19.35
C ASN A 191 27.86 3.82 20.41
N THR A 192 27.33 4.13 21.60
CA THR A 192 28.11 4.58 22.75
C THR A 192 28.53 3.42 23.67
N GLY A 193 28.32 2.17 23.25
CA GLY A 193 28.49 0.97 24.07
C GLY A 193 27.26 0.65 24.92
N GLU A 194 26.55 1.67 25.43
CA GLU A 194 25.33 1.52 26.23
C GLU A 194 24.05 1.69 25.40
N VAL A 195 24.08 2.56 24.39
CA VAL A 195 22.93 2.86 23.54
C VAL A 195 23.34 2.81 22.08
N THR A 196 22.52 2.15 21.26
CA THR A 196 22.61 2.21 19.81
C THR A 196 21.47 3.05 19.27
N VAL A 197 21.81 4.14 18.57
CA VAL A 197 20.85 5.02 17.89
C VAL A 197 21.02 4.86 16.39
N ILE A 198 19.92 4.52 15.71
CA ILE A 198 19.83 4.48 14.26
C ILE A 198 18.89 5.60 13.81
N SER A 199 19.44 6.63 13.15
CA SER A 199 18.66 7.72 12.57
C SER A 199 18.57 7.59 11.06
N ILE A 200 17.34 7.52 10.57
CA ILE A 200 16.99 7.46 9.15
C ILE A 200 16.41 8.83 8.78
N GLN A 201 17.23 9.67 8.15
CA GLN A 201 16.89 11.05 7.81
C GLN A 201 17.42 11.38 6.42
N THR A 202 16.56 11.92 5.57
CA THR A 202 17.01 12.47 4.28
C THR A 202 17.82 13.75 4.51
N THR A 203 18.57 14.17 3.48
CA THR A 203 19.33 15.43 3.55
C THR A 203 18.39 16.63 3.77
N TRP A 204 17.21 16.63 3.13
CA TRP A 204 16.19 17.65 3.34
C TRP A 204 15.67 17.67 4.80
N MET A 205 15.36 16.51 5.40
CA MET A 205 14.93 16.46 6.80
C MET A 205 15.97 17.05 7.74
N ARG A 206 17.25 16.83 7.46
CA ARG A 206 18.37 17.42 8.21
C ARG A 206 18.45 18.94 8.01
N ASP A 207 18.29 19.41 6.79
CA ASP A 207 18.39 20.84 6.48
C ASP A 207 17.23 21.64 7.10
N MET A 208 16.14 20.95 7.48
CA MET A 208 15.03 21.49 8.28
C MET A 208 15.26 21.36 9.80
N LEU A 209 16.38 20.81 10.26
CA LEU A 209 16.68 20.77 11.69
C LEU A 209 17.01 22.18 12.19
N VAL A 210 16.34 22.59 13.27
CA VAL A 210 16.62 23.87 13.93
C VAL A 210 18.05 23.83 14.47
N PRO A 211 18.94 24.75 14.05
CA PRO A 211 20.28 24.83 14.61
C PRO A 211 20.23 25.13 16.11
N ASP A 212 21.06 24.45 16.92
CA ASP A 212 21.14 24.64 18.38
C ASP A 212 21.30 26.12 18.80
N ILE A 213 21.88 26.94 17.93
CA ILE A 213 22.12 28.38 18.16
C ILE A 213 20.80 29.18 18.20
N GLN A 214 19.76 28.75 17.47
CA GLN A 214 18.46 29.44 17.43
C GLN A 214 17.52 29.00 18.56
N ALA A 215 17.67 27.78 19.10
CA ALA A 215 16.86 27.27 20.20
C ALA A 215 17.10 28.00 21.54
N GLN A 216 18.22 28.73 21.67
CA GLN A 216 18.59 29.48 22.88
C GLN A 216 18.24 30.98 22.80
N SER A 217 17.77 31.47 21.66
CA SER A 217 17.37 32.87 21.51
C SER A 217 15.90 33.01 21.94
N SER A 218 15.66 33.67 23.06
CA SER A 218 14.32 33.99 23.60
C SER A 218 13.55 35.05 22.80
N GLN A 219 13.95 35.35 21.56
CA GLN A 219 13.38 36.36 20.67
C GLN A 219 12.93 35.76 19.33
N LEU A 220 12.11 34.71 19.38
CA LEU A 220 11.44 34.18 18.20
C LEU A 220 9.93 34.43 18.35
N ASP A 221 9.46 35.55 17.83
CA ASP A 221 8.04 35.98 17.85
C ASP A 221 7.18 35.29 16.77
N ASP A 222 7.77 34.48 15.89
CA ASP A 222 7.07 33.72 14.86
C ASP A 222 7.17 32.19 15.08
N ALA A 223 6.09 31.48 14.76
CA ALA A 223 6.05 30.02 14.80
C ALA A 223 7.10 29.43 13.84
N LEU A 224 8.21 28.94 14.38
CA LEU A 224 9.18 28.15 13.63
C LEU A 224 8.53 26.86 13.14
N ASN A 225 8.84 26.49 11.89
CA ASN A 225 8.62 25.17 11.33
C ASN A 225 9.06 24.10 12.34
N GLY A 226 8.08 23.51 13.02
CA GLY A 226 8.32 22.69 14.19
C GLY A 226 8.71 21.28 13.82
N LEU A 227 9.71 20.75 14.52
CA LEU A 227 9.94 19.31 14.59
C LEU A 227 9.11 18.76 15.75
N LEU A 228 8.21 17.82 15.47
CA LEU A 228 7.53 17.06 16.51
C LEU A 228 8.09 15.64 16.53
N SER A 229 8.82 15.32 17.59
CA SER A 229 9.28 13.97 17.85
C SER A 229 8.32 13.27 18.80
N ASP A 230 7.75 12.15 18.38
CA ASP A 230 6.94 11.27 19.22
C ASP A 230 7.68 9.95 19.46
N THR A 231 7.57 9.42 20.68
CA THR A 231 8.23 8.19 21.09
C THR A 231 7.21 7.07 21.25
N ALA A 232 7.30 6.05 20.41
CA ALA A 232 6.46 4.87 20.48
C ALA A 232 7.12 3.79 21.37
N HIS A 233 6.60 3.65 22.59
CA HIS A 233 6.95 2.57 23.51
C HIS A 233 6.29 1.24 23.08
N GLY A 234 6.99 0.11 23.28
CA GLY A 234 6.46 -1.22 22.96
C GLY A 234 6.30 -1.52 21.47
N TYR A 235 6.84 -0.66 20.60
CA TYR A 235 6.87 -0.90 19.15
C TYR A 235 7.70 -2.15 18.80
N TRP A 236 8.83 -2.31 19.49
CA TRP A 236 9.72 -3.45 19.34
C TRP A 236 9.34 -4.56 20.32
N SER A 237 9.65 -5.82 19.97
CA SER A 237 9.44 -6.98 20.85
C SER A 237 10.27 -6.91 22.14
N VAL A 238 11.37 -6.17 22.10
CA VAL A 238 12.24 -5.91 23.24
C VAL A 238 11.80 -4.58 23.88
N SER A 239 11.31 -4.66 25.12
CA SER A 239 10.61 -3.56 25.80
C SER A 239 11.45 -2.30 26.06
N HIS A 240 12.78 -2.41 26.09
CA HIS A 240 13.68 -1.27 26.30
C HIS A 240 14.14 -0.59 25.00
N TYR A 241 13.71 -1.08 23.83
CA TYR A 241 13.95 -0.39 22.57
C TYR A 241 12.83 0.61 22.29
N LEU A 242 13.22 1.79 21.83
CA LEU A 242 12.31 2.90 21.53
C LEU A 242 12.34 3.19 20.03
N LEU A 243 11.16 3.39 19.45
CA LEU A 243 11.04 4.01 18.13
C LEU A 243 10.69 5.48 18.34
N ILE A 244 11.53 6.38 17.83
CA ILE A 244 11.25 7.81 17.83
C ILE A 244 10.95 8.21 16.39
N VAL A 245 9.82 8.87 16.17
CA VAL A 245 9.41 9.39 14.86
C VAL A 245 9.35 10.90 14.94
N THR A 246 10.13 11.56 14.10
CA THR A 246 10.12 13.03 14.00
C THR A 246 9.38 13.45 12.74
N SER A 247 8.37 14.29 12.90
CA SER A 247 7.64 14.94 11.81
C SER A 247 8.08 16.39 11.69
N VAL A 248 8.24 16.87 10.46
CA VAL A 248 8.57 18.27 10.15
C VAL A 248 7.32 18.94 9.60
N PHE A 249 6.93 20.08 10.16
CA PHE A 249 5.85 20.92 9.64
C PHE A 249 6.45 22.15 8.97
N SER A 250 5.96 22.50 7.77
CA SER A 250 6.32 23.69 7.00
C SER A 250 5.08 24.39 6.46
#